data_AF-A0A1E5V481-F1
#
_entry.id   AF-A0A1E5V481-F1
#
_cell.length_a   1.000
_cell.length_b   1.000
_cell.length_c   1.000
_cell.angle_alpha   90.00
_cell.angle_beta   90.00
_cell.angle_gamma   90.00
#
_symmetry.space_group_name_H-M   'P 1'
#
loop_
_entity.id
_entity.type
_entity.pdbx_description
1 polymer ?
#
loop_
_entity_poly.entity_id
_entity_poly.type
_entity_poly.pdbx_seq_one_letter_code
_entity_poly.pdbx_strand_id
1 'polypeptide(L)' 'LQEWWKSLRNQWRGEKRKGFDTLFALTTWEIWKERNARTFRHECSRTQEVVRLIKQSGEMWIEAGAANLGSLVRE' A
#
# COMPACT_ATOMS: atom_id res chain seq x y z
N LEU A 1 4.52 13.32 -9.26
CA LEU A 1 4.58 12.00 -8.59
C LEU A 1 5.98 11.64 -8.12
N GLN A 2 7.00 11.55 -8.99
CA GLN A 2 8.36 11.17 -8.56
C GLN A 2 8.97 12.10 -7.50
N GLU A 3 8.90 13.42 -7.67
CA GLU A 3 9.47 14.35 -6.69
C GLU A 3 8.68 14.40 -5.37
N TRP A 4 7.35 14.34 -5.46
CA TRP A 4 6.49 14.19 -4.28
C TRP A 4 6.80 12.90 -3.51
N TRP A 5 7.00 11.79 -4.22
CA TRP A 5 7.36 10.51 -3.64
C TRP A 5 8.72 10.56 -2.95
N LYS A 6 9.75 11.10 -3.60
CA LYS A 6 11.08 11.29 -3.01
C LYS A 6 11.01 12.16 -1.76
N SER A 7 10.26 13.27 -1.82
CA SER A 7 10.07 14.18 -0.69
C SER A 7 9.42 13.46 0.50
N LEU A 8 8.33 12.72 0.27
CA LEU A 8 7.61 12.00 1.32
C LEU A 8 8.45 10.84 1.90
N ARG A 9 9.15 10.09 1.05
CA ARG A 9 10.06 9.01 1.45
C ARG A 9 11.20 9.52 2.34
N ASN A 10 11.72 10.72 2.06
CA ASN A 10 12.81 11.33 2.84
C ASN A 10 12.38 11.75 4.26
N GLN A 11 11.08 11.84 4.54
CA GLN A 11 10.57 12.09 5.90
C GLN A 11 10.74 10.87 6.82
N TRP A 12 10.83 9.68 6.24
CA TRP A 12 10.98 8.42 6.97
C TRP A 12 12.44 7.98 7.03
N ARG A 13 12.85 7.40 8.17
CA ARG A 13 14.21 6.89 8.40
C ARG A 13 14.19 5.40 8.74
N GLY A 14 15.32 4.73 8.48
CA GLY A 14 15.54 3.32 8.87
C GLY A 14 14.44 2.38 8.37
N GLU A 15 13.97 1.49 9.24
CA GLU A 15 12.95 0.48 8.92
C GLU A 15 11.58 1.09 8.57
N LYS A 16 11.22 2.26 9.14
CA LYS A 16 9.97 2.94 8.76
C LYS A 16 9.97 3.40 7.30
N ARG A 17 11.14 3.79 6.75
CA ARG A 17 11.27 4.12 5.32
C ARG A 17 11.01 2.88 4.45
N LYS A 18 11.54 1.72 4.83
CA LYS A 18 11.29 0.46 4.12
C LYS A 18 9.81 0.06 4.22
N GLY A 19 9.21 0.20 5.39
CA GLY A 19 7.78 -0.02 5.59
C GLY A 19 6.92 0.86 4.69
N PHE A 20 7.29 2.14 4.57
CA PHE A 20 6.61 3.09 3.70
C PHE A 20 6.75 2.73 2.22
N ASP A 21 7.93 2.33 1.77
CA ASP A 21 8.15 1.82 0.41
C ASP A 21 7.27 0.58 0.13
N THR A 22 7.15 -0.34 1.09
CA THR A 22 6.28 -1.52 0.98
C THR A 22 4.79 -1.13 0.92
N LEU A 23 4.33 -0.22 1.77
CA LEU A 23 2.95 0.27 1.76
C LEU A 23 2.59 0.93 0.42
N PHE A 24 3.52 1.71 -0.14
CA PHE A 24 3.32 2.35 -1.44
C PHE A 24 3.24 1.33 -2.58
N ALA A 25 4.12 0.33 -2.58
CA ALA A 25 4.06 -0.76 -3.55
C ALA A 25 2.72 -1.51 -3.47
N LEU A 26 2.25 -1.82 -2.25
CA LEU A 26 0.95 -2.46 -2.03
C LEU A 26 -0.21 -1.58 -2.52
N THR A 27 -0.19 -0.29 -2.20
CA THR A 27 -1.20 0.67 -2.66
C THR A 27 -1.27 0.72 -4.18
N THR A 28 -0.10 0.80 -4.83
CA THR A 28 0.01 0.81 -6.29
C THR A 28 -0.51 -0.49 -6.89
N TRP A 29 -0.22 -1.63 -6.26
CA TRP A 29 -0.70 -2.95 -6.67
C TRP A 29 -2.22 -3.08 -6.60
N GLU A 30 -2.85 -2.67 -5.50
CA GLU A 30 -4.31 -2.72 -5.35
C GLU A 30 -5.02 -1.81 -6.35
N ILE A 31 -4.49 -0.61 -6.62
CA ILE A 31 -5.02 0.29 -7.66
C ILE A 31 -4.89 -0.35 -9.04
N TRP A 32 -3.76 -0.99 -9.34
CA TRP A 32 -3.59 -1.70 -10.61
C TRP A 32 -4.57 -2.86 -10.77
N LYS A 33 -4.81 -3.65 -9.71
CA LYS A 33 -5.82 -4.72 -9.72
C LYS A 33 -7.24 -4.19 -9.96
N GLU A 34 -7.61 -3.08 -9.33
CA GLU A 34 -8.93 -2.44 -9.57
C GLU A 34 -9.09 -2.03 -11.03
N ARG A 35 -8.08 -1.35 -11.61
CA ARG A 35 -8.12 -0.95 -13.02
C ARG A 35 -8.25 -2.13 -13.97
N ASN A 36 -7.57 -3.23 -13.66
CA ASN A 36 -7.70 -4.48 -14.41
C ASN A 36 -9.08 -5.11 -14.26
N ALA A 37 -9.65 -5.14 -13.04
CA ALA A 37 -11.00 -5.63 -12.81
C ALA A 37 -12.02 -4.85 -13.65
N ARG A 38 -11.89 -3.53 -13.66
CA ARG A 38 -12.77 -2.64 -14.44
C ARG A 38 -12.67 -2.88 -15.94
N THR A 39 -11.46 -3.12 -16.43
CA THR A 39 -11.21 -3.25 -17.87
C THR A 39 -11.55 -4.65 -18.39
N PHE A 40 -11.16 -5.70 -17.66
CA PHE A 40 -11.24 -7.09 -18.14
C PHE A 40 -12.41 -7.87 -17.57
N ARG A 41 -12.97 -7.45 -16.43
CA ARG A 41 -14.12 -8.10 -15.78
C ARG A 41 -15.36 -7.23 -15.70
N HIS A 42 -15.29 -5.98 -16.16
CA HIS A 42 -16.37 -4.99 -16.02
C HIS A 42 -16.83 -4.76 -14.57
N GLU A 43 -15.95 -5.04 -13.60
CA GLU A 43 -16.20 -4.86 -12.17
C GLU A 43 -15.62 -3.52 -11.71
N CYS A 44 -16.42 -2.71 -11.02
CA CYS A 44 -16.00 -1.40 -10.52
C CYS A 44 -16.15 -1.37 -9.00
N SER A 45 -15.05 -1.12 -8.30
CA SER A 45 -15.06 -0.90 -6.86
C SER A 45 -15.14 0.59 -6.53
N ARG A 46 -15.78 0.93 -5.42
CA ARG A 46 -15.72 2.27 -4.84
C ARG A 46 -14.33 2.50 -4.25
N THR A 47 -13.89 3.75 -4.21
CA THR A 47 -12.59 4.12 -3.60
C THR A 47 -12.45 3.59 -2.16
N GLN A 48 -13.52 3.62 -1.37
CA GLN A 48 -13.52 3.10 0.00
C GLN A 48 -13.26 1.58 0.06
N GLU A 49 -13.72 0.83 -0.92
CA GLU A 49 -13.49 -0.63 -0.99
C GLU A 49 -12.04 -0.92 -1.32
N VAL A 50 -11.43 -0.17 -2.25
CA VAL A 50 -10.00 -0.29 -2.57
C VAL A 50 -9.14 0.05 -1.35
N VAL A 51 -9.48 1.12 -0.62
CA VAL A 51 -8.79 1.47 0.64
C VAL A 51 -8.92 0.36 1.67
N ARG A 52 -10.10 -0.26 1.80
CA ARG A 52 -10.30 -1.42 2.69
C ARG A 52 -9.43 -2.60 2.29
N LEU A 53 -9.35 -2.91 0.99
CA LEU A 53 -8.49 -3.99 0.48
C LEU A 53 -7.01 -3.72 0.75
N ILE A 54 -6.53 -2.49 0.59
CA ILE A 54 -5.16 -2.11 0.93
C ILE A 54 -4.87 -2.37 2.41
N LYS A 55 -5.78 -1.99 3.31
CA LYS A 55 -5.62 -2.23 4.75
C LYS A 55 -5.60 -3.73 5.08
N GLN A 56 -6.55 -4.49 4.55
CA GLN A 56 -6.63 -5.95 4.76
C GLN A 56 -5.39 -6.68 4.23
N SER A 57 -4.94 -6.36 3.02
CA SER A 57 -3.69 -6.88 2.45
C SER A 57 -2.49 -6.51 3.33
N GLY A 58 -2.45 -5.28 3.84
CA GLY A 58 -1.38 -4.82 4.72
C GLY A 58 -1.34 -5.59 6.05
N GLU A 59 -2.49 -5.78 6.70
CA GLU A 59 -2.63 -6.56 7.92
C GLU A 59 -2.17 -8.02 7.71
N MET A 60 -2.66 -8.68 6.64
CA MET A 60 -2.24 -10.03 6.30
C MET A 60 -0.72 -10.13 6.05
N TRP A 61 -0.11 -9.13 5.41
CA TRP A 61 1.34 -9.11 5.19
C TRP A 61 2.11 -8.95 6.49
N ILE A 62 1.62 -8.12 7.41
CA ILE A 62 2.21 -7.94 8.74
C ILE A 62 2.14 -9.26 9.52
N GLU A 63 0.99 -9.93 9.52
CA GLU A 63 0.80 -11.25 10.13
C GLU A 63 1.73 -12.31 9.51
N ALA A 64 1.97 -12.23 8.21
CA ALA A 64 2.92 -13.08 7.48
C ALA A 64 4.40 -12.69 7.68
N GLY A 65 4.70 -11.69 8.52
CA GLY A 65 6.07 -11.33 8.91
C GLY A 65 6.67 -10.10 8.22
N ALA A 66 5.88 -9.26 7.54
CA ALA A 66 6.32 -7.98 7.00
C ALA A 66 6.59 -6.95 8.11
N ALA A 67 7.65 -7.16 8.91
CA ALA A 67 7.96 -6.40 10.12
C ALA A 67 8.11 -4.88 9.88
N ASN A 68 8.68 -4.49 8.75
CA ASN A 68 8.87 -3.08 8.39
C ASN A 68 7.56 -2.37 8.11
N LEU A 69 6.61 -3.06 7.46
CA LEU A 69 5.25 -2.55 7.30
C LEU A 69 4.55 -2.44 8.66
N GLY A 70 4.73 -3.42 9.54
CA GLY A 70 4.22 -3.42 10.91
C GLY A 70 4.78 -2.28 11.77
N SER A 71 6.03 -1.85 11.51
CA SER A 71 6.66 -0.72 12.20
C SER A 71 5.99 0.65 11.93
N LEU A 72 5.09 0.72 10.95
CA LEU A 72 4.28 1.92 10.70
C LEU A 72 3.01 1.99 11.56
N VAL A 73 2.53 0.84 12.06
CA VAL A 73 1.26 0.73 12.80
C VAL A 73 1.49 0.72 14.32
N ARG A 74 2.65 0.24 14.75
CA ARG A 74 3.04 0.20 16.17
C ARG A 74 3.73 1.53 16.51
N GLU A 75 3.02 2.40 17.23
CA GLU A 75 3.63 3.47 18.03
C GLU A 75 4.14 2.92 19.36
#